data_AF-A0A645DJ63-F1
#
_entry.id   AF-A0A645DJ63-F1
#
_cell.length_a   1.000
_cell.length_b   1.000
_cell.length_c   1.000
_cell.angle_alpha   90.00
_cell.angle_beta   90.00
_cell.angle_gamma   90.00
#
_symmetry.space_group_name_H-M   'P 1'
#
loop_
_entity.id
_entity.type
_entity.pdbx_description
1 polymer ?
#
loop_
_entity_poly.entity_id
_entity_poly.type
_entity_poly.pdbx_seq_one_letter_code
_entity_poly.pdbx_strand_id
1 'polypeptide(L)'
;MPRRAFTMGVGTILDAKRILMLVTGARKADVLAKAIEGPVTSMISATAIQFHRNVVVIIDEAAATKLAGQDYYRWSFANEPCWAPYR
;
A
#
# COMPACT_ATOMS: atom_id res chain seq x y z
N MET A 1 25.65 1.89 -9.83
CA MET A 1 24.44 1.06 -9.64
C MET A 1 24.51 -0.18 -10.51
N PRO A 2 24.17 -1.38 -10.00
CA PRO A 2 24.08 -2.61 -10.80
C PRO A 2 22.98 -2.51 -11.87
N ARG A 3 23.22 -3.07 -13.06
CA ARG A 3 22.25 -3.04 -14.18
C ARG A 3 21.19 -4.16 -14.13
N ARG A 4 21.35 -5.15 -13.25
CA ARG A 4 20.47 -6.31 -13.11
C ARG A 4 20.37 -6.68 -11.64
N ALA A 5 19.23 -7.25 -11.26
CA ALA A 5 18.98 -7.78 -9.93
C ALA A 5 18.13 -9.04 -10.02
N PHE A 6 18.32 -9.97 -9.08
CA PHE A 6 17.35 -11.03 -8.84
C PHE A 6 16.26 -10.46 -7.92
N THR A 7 15.00 -10.64 -8.29
CA THR A 7 13.85 -10.19 -7.52
C THR A 7 12.80 -11.29 -7.49
N MET A 8 12.00 -11.30 -6.44
CA MET A 8 10.76 -12.07 -6.43
C MET A 8 9.80 -11.53 -7.49
N GLY A 9 8.99 -12.42 -8.06
CA GLY A 9 7.89 -12.04 -8.92
C GLY A 9 6.71 -11.49 -8.12
N VAL A 10 5.85 -10.71 -8.79
CA VAL A 10 4.63 -10.17 -8.16
C VAL A 10 3.71 -11.29 -7.69
N GLY A 11 3.56 -12.37 -8.48
CA GLY A 11 2.77 -13.54 -8.07
C GLY A 11 3.25 -14.15 -6.75
N THR A 12 4.57 -14.35 -6.60
CA THR A 12 5.15 -14.87 -5.36
C THR A 12 4.88 -13.97 -4.15
N ILE A 13 4.85 -12.65 -4.33
CA ILE A 13 4.48 -11.71 -3.27
C ILE A 13 3.00 -11.87 -2.90
N LEU A 14 2.12 -12.08 -3.88
CA LEU A 14 0.68 -12.29 -3.68
C LEU A 14 0.33 -13.66 -3.07
N ASP A 15 1.22 -14.65 -3.18
CA ASP A 15 1.06 -15.95 -2.51
C ASP A 15 1.30 -15.88 -0.99
N ALA A 16 1.80 -14.75 -0.47
CA ALA A 16 2.03 -14.56 0.95
C ALA A 16 0.72 -14.59 1.73
N LYS A 17 0.69 -15.19 2.93
CA LYS A 17 -0.53 -15.22 3.77
C LYS A 17 -1.01 -13.82 4.20
N ARG A 18 -0.07 -12.89 4.34
CA ARG A 18 -0.28 -11.49 4.72
C ARG A 18 0.80 -10.63 4.08
N ILE A 19 0.43 -9.43 3.64
CA ILE A 19 1.35 -8.45 3.09
C ILE A 19 1.35 -7.21 3.97
N LEU A 20 2.54 -6.74 4.33
CA LEU A 20 2.75 -5.46 5.00
C LEU A 20 3.53 -4.54 4.06
N MET A 21 2.93 -3.42 3.66
CA MET A 21 3.56 -2.42 2.80
C MET A 21 3.83 -1.14 3.59
N LEU A 22 5.10 -0.72 3.67
CA LEU A 22 5.50 0.52 4.32
C LEU A 22 5.82 1.59 3.26
N VAL A 23 5.20 2.76 3.37
CA VAL A 23 5.40 3.87 2.44
C VAL A 23 5.64 5.17 3.20
N THR A 24 6.84 5.72 3.03
CA THR A 24 7.25 6.96 3.71
C THR A 24 7.78 7.99 2.72
N GLY A 25 7.45 9.25 3.00
CA GLY A 25 7.93 10.45 2.31
C GLY A 25 7.06 10.90 1.14
N ALA A 26 6.96 12.24 0.98
CA ALA A 26 6.13 12.90 -0.02
C ALA A 26 6.43 12.49 -1.47
N ARG A 27 7.68 12.10 -1.79
CA ARG A 27 8.06 11.62 -3.14
C ARG A 27 7.27 10.39 -3.59
N LYS A 28 6.65 9.66 -2.66
CA LYS A 28 5.85 8.47 -2.95
C LYS A 28 4.35 8.73 -2.98
N ALA A 29 3.89 9.95 -2.67
CA ALA A 29 2.46 10.23 -2.52
C ALA A 29 1.66 9.92 -3.79
N ASP A 30 2.14 10.37 -4.96
CA ASP A 30 1.44 10.14 -6.23
C ASP A 30 1.36 8.66 -6.61
N VAL A 31 2.44 7.88 -6.39
CA VAL A 31 2.44 6.45 -6.72
C VAL A 31 1.66 5.64 -5.70
N LEU A 32 1.64 6.05 -4.44
CA LEU A 32 0.83 5.44 -3.40
C LEU A 32 -0.66 5.55 -3.73
N ALA A 33 -1.14 6.76 -4.05
CA ALA A 33 -2.53 6.97 -4.44
C ALA A 33 -2.92 6.09 -5.64
N LYS A 34 -2.07 6.04 -6.67
CA LYS A 34 -2.30 5.13 -7.81
C LYS A 34 -2.30 3.65 -7.42
N ALA A 35 -1.43 3.25 -6.49
CA ALA A 35 -1.31 1.86 -6.07
C ALA A 35 -2.53 1.36 -5.29
N ILE A 36 -3.15 2.19 -4.45
CA ILE A 36 -4.23 1.75 -3.55
C ILE A 36 -5.63 2.24 -3.93
N GLU A 37 -5.75 3.37 -4.64
CA GLU A 37 -7.04 3.95 -5.08
C GLU A 37 -7.20 3.92 -6.62
N GLY A 38 -6.11 3.69 -7.35
CA GLY A 38 -6.09 3.71 -8.81
C GLY A 38 -6.43 2.36 -9.47
N PRO A 39 -6.55 2.35 -10.81
CA PRO A 39 -6.83 1.13 -11.56
C PRO A 39 -5.66 0.14 -11.48
N VAL A 40 -5.97 -1.16 -11.44
CA VAL A 40 -4.96 -2.20 -11.46
C VAL A 40 -4.26 -2.24 -12.82
N THR A 41 -2.92 -2.15 -12.82
CA THR A 41 -2.11 -2.08 -14.04
C THR A 41 -0.70 -2.64 -13.84
N SER A 42 -0.15 -3.30 -14.86
CA SER A 42 1.23 -3.80 -14.86
C SER A 42 2.29 -2.68 -14.89
N MET A 43 1.92 -1.46 -15.28
CA MET A 43 2.81 -0.29 -15.25
C MET A 43 3.14 0.16 -13.82
N ILE A 44 2.30 -0.22 -12.85
CA ILE A 44 2.50 0.03 -11.42
C ILE A 44 2.23 -1.29 -10.70
N SER A 45 3.25 -2.13 -10.58
CA SER A 45 3.14 -3.49 -10.01
C SER A 45 2.51 -3.51 -8.61
N ALA A 46 2.71 -2.46 -7.82
CA ALA A 46 2.11 -2.32 -6.49
C ALA A 46 0.57 -2.33 -6.52
N THR A 47 -0.08 -2.00 -7.64
CA THR A 47 -1.55 -2.10 -7.76
C THR A 47 -2.05 -3.53 -7.63
N ALA A 48 -1.20 -4.53 -7.88
CA ALA A 48 -1.58 -5.93 -7.76
C ALA A 48 -1.93 -6.35 -6.32
N ILE A 49 -1.47 -5.60 -5.30
CA ILE A 49 -1.83 -5.86 -3.90
C ILE A 49 -3.34 -5.73 -3.66
N GLN A 50 -4.08 -5.01 -4.51
CA GLN A 50 -5.54 -4.88 -4.43
C GLN A 50 -6.25 -6.24 -4.63
N PHE A 51 -5.60 -7.23 -5.24
CA PHE A 51 -6.14 -8.59 -5.36
C PHE A 51 -5.91 -9.45 -4.10
N HIS A 52 -5.05 -9.01 -3.19
CA HIS A 52 -4.72 -9.79 -2.01
C HIS A 52 -5.69 -9.49 -0.86
N ARG A 53 -6.26 -10.54 -0.25
CA ARG A 53 -7.32 -10.38 0.77
C ARG A 53 -6.83 -9.86 2.12
N ASN A 54 -5.51 -9.89 2.37
CA ASN A 54 -4.94 -9.53 3.67
C ASN A 54 -3.69 -8.66 3.49
N VAL A 55 -3.92 -7.36 3.32
CA VAL A 55 -2.87 -6.36 3.14
C VAL A 55 -3.02 -5.29 4.20
N VAL A 56 -1.92 -4.93 4.84
CA VAL A 56 -1.82 -3.75 5.70
C VAL A 56 -0.85 -2.78 5.04
N VAL A 57 -1.28 -1.53 4.87
CA VAL A 57 -0.44 -0.46 4.33
C VAL A 57 -0.20 0.56 5.43
N ILE A 58 1.06 0.72 5.81
CA ILE A 58 1.50 1.70 6.81
C ILE A 58 2.13 2.87 6.06
N ILE A 59 1.61 4.07 6.31
CA ILE A 59 2.04 5.29 5.62
C ILE A 59 2.33 6.42 6.60
N ASP A 60 3.24 7.32 6.23
CA ASP A 60 3.39 8.59 6.94
C ASP A 60 2.49 9.68 6.33
N GLU A 61 2.32 10.78 7.06
CA GLU A 61 1.51 11.91 6.63
C GLU A 61 2.00 12.50 5.30
N ALA A 62 3.31 12.51 5.07
CA ALA A 62 3.90 13.01 3.84
C ALA A 62 3.49 12.19 2.61
N ALA A 63 3.46 10.85 2.72
CA ALA A 63 2.99 9.97 1.65
C ALA A 63 1.46 10.02 1.47
N ALA A 64 0.69 10.32 2.52
CA ALA A 64 -0.77 10.32 2.47
C ALA A 64 -1.37 11.50 1.68
N THR A 65 -0.60 12.55 1.41
CA THR A 65 -1.08 13.84 0.85
C THR A 65 -1.90 13.78 -0.43
N LYS A 66 -1.78 12.70 -1.22
CA LYS A 66 -2.48 12.51 -2.51
C LYS A 66 -3.62 11.50 -2.46
N LEU A 67 -3.89 10.91 -1.31
CA LEU A 67 -5.02 10.01 -1.12
C LEU A 67 -6.33 10.80 -1.12
N ALA A 68 -7.32 10.31 -1.85
CA ALA A 68 -8.67 10.86 -1.84
C ALA A 68 -9.46 10.40 -0.61
N GLY A 69 -9.21 9.18 -0.12
CA GLY A 69 -9.94 8.54 0.98
C GLY A 69 -9.43 8.86 2.39
N GLN A 70 -8.65 9.92 2.59
CA GLN A 70 -7.96 10.17 3.88
C GLN A 70 -8.90 10.17 5.09
N ASP A 71 -10.04 10.88 4.99
CA ASP A 71 -11.01 10.95 6.08
C ASP A 71 -11.60 9.58 6.40
N TYR A 72 -11.90 8.78 5.37
CA TYR A 72 -12.37 7.41 5.53
C TYR A 72 -11.32 6.52 6.20
N TYR A 73 -10.05 6.60 5.80
CA TYR A 73 -8.97 5.82 6.40
C TYR A 73 -8.74 6.18 7.87
N ARG A 74 -8.76 7.47 8.20
CA ARG A 74 -8.65 7.93 9.60
C ARG A 74 -9.84 7.47 10.43
N TRP A 75 -11.04 7.56 9.88
CA TRP A 75 -12.25 7.07 10.54
C TRP A 75 -12.18 5.56 10.77
N SER A 76 -11.81 4.78 9.74
CA SER A 76 -11.64 3.32 9.85
C SER A 76 -10.63 2.96 10.93
N PHE A 77 -9.44 3.59 10.93
CA PHE A 77 -8.42 3.37 11.95
C PHE A 77 -8.91 3.69 13.37
N ALA A 78 -9.67 4.78 13.53
CA ALA A 78 -10.20 5.22 14.81
C ALA A 78 -11.39 4.39 15.33
N ASN A 79 -12.13 3.69 14.46
CA ASN A 79 -13.41 3.07 14.83
C ASN A 79 -13.43 1.55 14.68
N GLU A 80 -12.66 0.95 13.76
CA GLU A 80 -12.71 -0.50 13.58
C GLU A 80 -11.97 -1.26 14.69
N PRO A 81 -12.56 -2.34 15.24
CA PRO A 81 -11.97 -3.10 16.34
C PRO A 81 -10.61 -3.73 16.01
N CYS A 82 -10.37 -4.07 14.74
CA CYS A 82 -9.12 -4.69 14.29
C CYS A 82 -7.90 -3.76 14.50
N TRP A 83 -8.11 -2.45 14.54
CA TRP A 83 -7.06 -1.45 14.76
C TRP A 83 -6.86 -1.06 16.22
N ALA A 84 -7.75 -1.48 17.14
CA ALA A 84 -7.66 -1.12 18.55
C ALA A 84 -6.30 -1.40 19.21
N PRO A 85 -5.56 -2.48 18.89
CA PRO A 85 -4.23 -2.73 19.46
C PRO A 85 -3.13 -1.76 19.01
N TYR A 86 -3.36 -0.95 17.98
CA TYR A 86 -2.35 -0.09 17.35
C TYR A 86 -2.63 1.41 17.52
N ARG A 87 -3.69 1.77 18.27
CA ARG A 87 -4.01 3.15 18.62
C ARG A 87 -3.29 3.60 19.88
#